data_AF-A0AAD8PEJ4-F1
#
_entry.id   AF-A0AAD8PEJ4-F1
#
_cell.length_a   1.000
_cell.length_b   1.000
_cell.length_c   1.000
_cell.angle_alpha   90.00
_cell.angle_beta   90.00
_cell.angle_gamma   90.00
#
_symmetry.space_group_name_H-M   'P 1'
#
loop_
_entity.id
_entity.type
_entity.pdbx_description
1 polymer ?
#
loop_
_entity_poly.entity_id
_entity_poly.type
_entity_poly.pdbx_seq_one_letter_code
_entity_poly.pdbx_strand_id
1 'polypeptide(L)'
;MKLNVQLSKPSSERKGSYNSKQSLKHKRSHKVSKGAINKTKGNGISKGDKKAKASGGKMRPKRDQKDGNSLSHSKKERPAKSTLKKLSKDKKNAVKGKKGLTKRELKPLIAVKKETKKSKEEERKDLNKLYSRLLVDHRKPEVVKSTISQLLSKLSSENYCLISNKRHVSRILQACLKYGDTSIRSLIFQRTKKDFSLLNLNVHSSRFLMKLYNYCNTEVKAYLKSVIFCDKGVPLLFSRYGSDLMDIVYQKLKNKEQLAILKLYALSNHFLLEKDNLAKLDATGSINQFAAIIDESKSRDTCVEKLKLAVLKMVDKAQMVASLSHDLVYLYWKLTDNKAELISHIHPVFGQLLSTRNGNAIMCDLFGYADKKMRKLMLKGLRTDFPDAVYNQINVSFLIKAIHSTDDTKLSIDCLIKPIQDDLKTVISDKYAHAFILSIFEPPKDMESPTSLKDPVVRQQELKAYLLPLLVDMFKSVKLRDLIEDKSSSKVLLAVLRESDDAAIFHSVMDEVREDITEEMDLIKNIDTLRFIQTLVKKPGPVLERIKPYAILWPIVKVSVHRILEGKCVFLLVDILEAAIRNKDEEVIADFKGTVTPAALERAGKSLIKKNEKHIGLDILIKLLKE
;
A
#
# COMPACT_ATOMS: atom_id res chain seq x y z
N MET A 1 27.64 -12.33 -13.13
CA MET A 1 26.26 -12.51 -13.64
C MET A 1 25.32 -11.51 -12.96
N LYS A 2 24.43 -10.86 -13.73
CA LYS A 2 23.21 -10.20 -13.24
C LYS A 2 22.05 -10.90 -13.92
N LEU A 3 21.04 -11.35 -13.18
CA LEU A 3 19.81 -11.85 -13.80
C LEU A 3 18.89 -10.67 -14.06
N ASN A 4 18.63 -10.40 -15.34
CA ASN A 4 17.55 -9.52 -15.77
C ASN A 4 16.22 -10.23 -15.57
N VAL A 5 15.21 -9.52 -15.06
CA VAL A 5 13.82 -9.88 -15.33
C VAL A 5 13.41 -9.06 -16.55
N GLN A 6 13.17 -9.72 -17.68
CA GLN A 6 12.71 -9.05 -18.89
C GLN A 6 11.23 -8.69 -18.74
N LEU A 7 10.89 -7.42 -18.92
CA LEU A 7 9.54 -7.01 -19.29
C LEU A 7 9.44 -7.10 -20.81
N SER A 8 8.61 -8.02 -21.31
CA SER A 8 8.29 -8.12 -22.72
C SER A 8 7.45 -6.91 -23.16
N LYS A 9 7.77 -6.38 -24.35
CA LYS A 9 6.90 -5.49 -25.13
C LYS A 9 6.62 -6.15 -26.47
N PRO A 10 5.42 -5.98 -27.06
CA PRO A 10 5.20 -6.31 -28.46
C PRO A 10 5.89 -5.29 -29.38
N SER A 11 6.56 -5.82 -30.41
CA SER A 11 6.75 -5.20 -31.73
C SER A 11 5.51 -5.50 -32.59
N SER A 12 5.18 -4.86 -33.72
CA SER A 12 5.60 -3.67 -34.49
C SER A 12 4.51 -3.50 -35.57
N GLU A 13 4.17 -2.37 -36.19
CA GLU A 13 4.90 -1.23 -36.79
C GLU A 13 4.02 0.06 -36.66
N ARG A 14 4.17 1.24 -37.30
CA ARG A 14 4.98 1.78 -38.42
C ARG A 14 5.61 3.14 -38.09
N LYS A 15 6.40 3.66 -39.04
CA LYS A 15 7.22 4.89 -38.93
C LYS A 15 6.36 6.16 -39.00
N GLY A 16 6.66 7.13 -38.15
CA GLY A 16 6.16 8.51 -38.25
C GLY A 16 7.16 9.46 -37.60
N SER A 17 7.95 10.18 -38.41
CA SER A 17 8.98 11.10 -37.90
C SER A 17 8.43 12.52 -37.84
N TYR A 18 8.47 13.14 -36.66
CA TYR A 18 8.66 14.59 -36.56
C TYR A 18 9.49 14.97 -35.34
N ASN A 19 10.21 16.08 -35.45
CA ASN A 19 11.36 16.42 -34.62
C ASN A 19 11.18 17.83 -34.02
N SER A 20 11.04 17.94 -32.71
CA SER A 20 11.16 19.23 -32.01
C SER A 20 11.66 19.05 -30.58
N LYS A 21 12.89 19.51 -30.32
CA LYS A 21 13.39 19.74 -28.97
C LYS A 21 12.85 21.08 -28.49
N GLN A 22 12.34 21.15 -27.25
CA GLN A 22 12.87 22.13 -26.29
C GLN A 22 12.44 21.80 -24.85
N SER A 23 13.28 22.23 -23.91
CA SER A 23 13.13 21.99 -22.48
C SER A 23 12.79 23.28 -21.74
N LEU A 24 11.86 23.22 -20.79
CA LEU A 24 11.74 24.26 -19.75
C LEU A 24 11.77 23.63 -18.35
N LYS A 25 12.63 24.17 -17.49
CA LYS A 25 12.72 23.83 -16.06
C LYS A 25 11.97 24.88 -15.24
N HIS A 26 11.43 24.46 -14.10
CA HIS A 26 10.85 25.37 -13.11
C HIS A 26 11.81 26.50 -12.70
N LYS A 27 11.23 27.66 -12.35
CA LYS A 27 11.43 28.26 -11.02
C LYS A 27 10.35 29.29 -10.66
N ARG A 28 9.76 29.15 -9.47
CA ARG A 28 9.15 30.26 -8.72
C ARG A 28 10.28 31.06 -8.04
N SER A 29 10.20 32.39 -7.99
CA SER A 29 10.09 33.13 -6.71
C SER A 29 10.13 34.66 -6.83
N HIS A 30 9.08 35.29 -6.28
CA HIS A 30 9.09 36.50 -5.44
C HIS A 30 9.83 37.82 -5.82
N LYS A 31 9.00 38.88 -5.88
CA LYS A 31 8.95 40.06 -4.97
C LYS A 31 9.48 41.44 -5.43
N VAL A 32 8.72 42.45 -4.96
CA VAL A 32 9.15 43.79 -4.47
C VAL A 32 9.26 44.96 -5.48
N SER A 33 8.13 45.67 -5.66
CA SER A 33 7.85 46.99 -5.04
C SER A 33 7.62 48.24 -5.92
N LYS A 34 6.74 49.10 -5.38
CA LYS A 34 6.64 50.58 -5.51
C LYS A 34 6.29 51.19 -6.88
N GLY A 35 5.48 52.25 -6.83
CA GLY A 35 5.08 53.08 -7.95
C GLY A 35 3.58 53.37 -7.92
N ALA A 36 3.18 54.53 -7.40
CA ALA A 36 1.79 55.00 -7.42
C ALA A 36 1.73 56.37 -8.11
N ILE A 37 0.65 56.69 -8.81
CA ILE A 37 0.11 58.07 -8.94
C ILE A 37 -1.31 58.09 -9.55
N ASN A 38 -2.17 58.87 -8.89
CA ASN A 38 -3.45 59.51 -9.25
C ASN A 38 -4.42 59.02 -10.38
N LYS A 39 -5.63 58.67 -9.92
CA LYS A 39 -6.94 59.36 -10.12
C LYS A 39 -7.42 59.81 -11.53
N THR A 40 -8.58 59.24 -11.92
CA THR A 40 -9.85 59.95 -12.23
C THR A 40 -11.01 59.04 -11.79
N LYS A 41 -11.79 59.33 -10.75
CA LYS A 41 -12.99 60.22 -10.71
C LYS A 41 -14.11 59.86 -11.71
N GLY A 42 -15.09 59.11 -11.20
CA GLY A 42 -16.51 59.05 -11.62
C GLY A 42 -17.34 58.84 -10.35
N ASN A 43 -18.57 59.36 -10.25
CA ASN A 43 -19.24 59.55 -8.95
C ASN A 43 -20.78 59.37 -8.98
N GLY A 44 -21.36 58.89 -7.87
CA GLY A 44 -22.78 58.52 -7.70
C GLY A 44 -22.90 57.18 -6.95
N ILE A 45 -23.47 56.98 -5.75
CA ILE A 45 -24.51 57.69 -4.94
C ILE A 45 -25.90 57.54 -5.59
N SER A 46 -26.96 57.04 -4.95
CA SER A 46 -27.29 56.69 -3.53
C SER A 46 -28.13 55.38 -3.47
N LYS A 47 -28.00 54.46 -2.49
CA LYS A 47 -28.34 54.47 -1.04
C LYS A 47 -29.86 54.52 -0.68
N GLY A 48 -30.33 53.48 0.02
CA GLY A 48 -31.41 53.51 1.04
C GLY A 48 -31.99 52.10 1.30
N ASP A 49 -31.88 51.41 2.46
CA ASP A 49 -32.17 51.69 3.89
C ASP A 49 -33.66 51.55 4.31
N LYS A 50 -34.05 51.13 5.54
CA LYS A 50 -33.33 50.55 6.72
C LYS A 50 -33.82 49.07 6.93
N LYS A 51 -34.30 48.46 8.04
CA LYS A 51 -34.49 48.65 9.53
C LYS A 51 -34.85 47.22 10.06
N ALA A 52 -34.60 46.66 11.26
CA ALA A 52 -33.98 46.98 12.57
C ALA A 52 -33.16 45.70 13.02
N LYS A 53 -32.57 45.41 14.20
CA LYS A 53 -32.52 45.86 15.63
C LYS A 53 -33.50 45.16 16.61
N ALA A 54 -33.19 44.98 17.91
CA ALA A 54 -32.20 45.66 18.80
C ALA A 54 -31.11 44.75 19.44
N SER A 55 -30.44 45.20 20.53
CA SER A 55 -29.20 44.59 21.07
C SER A 55 -28.77 45.07 22.47
N GLY A 56 -28.07 44.23 23.27
CA GLY A 56 -27.38 44.61 24.54
C GLY A 56 -26.50 43.49 25.14
N GLY A 57 -25.59 43.72 26.11
CA GLY A 57 -25.14 45.02 26.64
C GLY A 57 -24.29 45.05 27.94
N LYS A 58 -22.97 44.81 27.85
CA LYS A 58 -21.87 45.33 28.73
C LYS A 58 -21.71 44.95 30.24
N MET A 59 -20.42 44.99 30.64
CA MET A 59 -19.82 45.46 31.92
C MET A 59 -19.58 44.51 33.13
N ARG A 60 -18.72 45.01 34.05
CA ARG A 60 -17.92 44.29 35.06
C ARG A 60 -17.58 45.23 36.24
N PRO A 61 -17.76 44.85 37.53
CA PRO A 61 -17.28 45.62 38.70
C PRO A 61 -15.92 45.13 39.25
N LYS A 62 -15.46 45.77 40.34
CA LYS A 62 -14.28 45.40 41.17
C LYS A 62 -14.62 45.58 42.65
N ARG A 63 -13.94 44.80 43.51
CA ARG A 63 -13.71 45.05 44.97
C ARG A 63 -14.97 45.01 45.87
N ASP A 64 -14.86 44.80 47.18
CA ASP A 64 -13.64 44.65 48.02
C ASP A 64 -13.80 43.55 49.12
N GLN A 65 -12.77 43.43 49.96
CA GLN A 65 -12.66 42.84 51.33
C GLN A 65 -13.99 42.68 52.15
N LYS A 66 -14.13 41.81 53.17
CA LYS A 66 -13.23 40.97 54.03
C LYS A 66 -14.12 39.91 54.75
N ASP A 67 -13.70 38.93 55.56
CA ASP A 67 -12.41 38.40 56.05
C ASP A 67 -12.58 36.88 56.42
N GLY A 68 -11.57 36.22 57.02
CA GLY A 68 -11.69 34.89 57.63
C GLY A 68 -10.35 34.13 57.72
N ASN A 69 -9.59 34.33 58.81
CA ASN A 69 -8.14 34.10 58.81
C ASN A 69 -7.69 32.69 59.29
N SER A 70 -6.88 32.00 58.48
CA SER A 70 -5.67 31.31 58.96
C SER A 70 -4.59 31.22 57.86
N LEU A 71 -3.32 31.24 58.27
CA LEU A 71 -2.10 31.33 57.42
C LEU A 71 -1.29 30.01 57.54
N SER A 72 -0.27 29.67 56.73
CA SER A 72 0.61 30.50 55.90
C SER A 72 1.22 29.74 54.69
N HIS A 73 2.00 30.45 53.86
CA HIS A 73 2.71 29.98 52.65
C HIS A 73 3.91 29.03 52.95
N SER A 74 4.65 28.43 52.01
CA SER A 74 4.91 28.74 50.59
C SER A 74 5.40 27.53 49.77
N LYS A 75 5.41 27.66 48.43
CA LYS A 75 5.96 26.67 47.49
C LYS A 75 7.50 26.60 47.57
N LYS A 76 8.08 25.41 47.44
CA LYS A 76 9.53 25.22 47.19
C LYS A 76 9.80 24.64 45.79
N GLU A 77 10.89 25.10 45.19
CA GLU A 77 11.37 24.68 43.87
C GLU A 77 12.23 23.41 43.95
N ARG A 78 12.54 22.80 42.79
CA ARG A 78 13.40 21.61 42.71
C ARG A 78 14.88 21.95 42.96
N PRO A 79 15.67 21.00 43.50
CA PRO A 79 16.90 21.33 44.23
C PRO A 79 18.10 21.66 43.34
N ALA A 80 18.86 22.69 43.74
CA ALA A 80 20.22 22.92 43.29
C ALA A 80 21.21 22.05 44.09
N LYS A 81 22.34 21.68 43.47
CA LYS A 81 23.42 20.96 44.15
C LYS A 81 24.30 21.93 44.96
N SER A 82 24.49 21.63 46.23
CA SER A 82 25.73 21.89 46.97
C SER A 82 26.38 20.54 47.33
N THR A 83 27.64 20.42 47.77
CA THR A 83 28.60 21.43 48.23
C THR A 83 30.03 21.01 47.81
N LEU A 84 31.04 21.86 48.11
CA LEU A 84 32.49 21.60 47.99
C LEU A 84 33.03 21.57 46.53
N LYS A 85 33.91 22.48 46.08
CA LYS A 85 34.78 23.42 46.81
C LYS A 85 34.59 24.89 46.37
N LYS A 86 34.49 25.80 47.35
CA LYS A 86 34.83 27.22 47.16
C LYS A 86 36.35 27.34 47.08
N LEU A 87 36.87 28.20 46.19
CA LEU A 87 37.98 29.13 46.44
C LEU A 87 38.20 30.04 45.23
N SER A 88 38.76 31.24 45.46
CA SER A 88 39.14 32.23 44.43
C SER A 88 38.05 32.70 43.45
N LYS A 89 37.11 33.53 43.91
CA LYS A 89 36.54 34.57 43.05
C LYS A 89 36.04 35.80 43.79
N ASP A 90 37.00 36.52 44.38
CA ASP A 90 36.79 37.90 44.81
C ASP A 90 37.97 38.77 44.37
N LYS A 91 37.83 40.10 44.46
CA LYS A 91 38.79 41.12 43.98
C LYS A 91 39.12 41.07 42.48
N LYS A 92 38.20 41.61 41.67
CA LYS A 92 38.55 42.34 40.43
C LYS A 92 37.99 43.77 40.45
N ASN A 93 38.58 44.60 41.31
CA ASN A 93 38.52 46.07 41.25
C ASN A 93 39.64 46.69 42.10
N ALA A 94 40.87 46.65 41.57
CA ALA A 94 42.02 47.41 42.08
C ALA A 94 43.11 47.48 41.00
N VAL A 95 44.03 48.45 41.13
CA VAL A 95 45.29 48.59 40.38
C VAL A 95 45.13 48.74 38.85
N LYS A 96 44.90 49.98 38.39
CA LYS A 96 45.59 50.47 37.19
C LYS A 96 47.08 50.57 37.55
N GLY A 97 47.93 49.74 36.94
CA GLY A 97 49.38 49.74 37.16
C GLY A 97 50.16 49.76 35.85
N LYS A 98 51.00 50.79 35.67
CA LYS A 98 52.10 50.80 34.69
C LYS A 98 53.15 49.77 35.16
N LYS A 99 53.99 49.13 34.33
CA LYS A 99 54.44 49.40 32.94
C LYS A 99 55.05 48.09 32.37
N GLY A 100 55.07 47.93 31.04
CA GLY A 100 56.08 47.11 30.34
C GLY A 100 56.09 45.57 30.49
N LEU A 101 55.44 44.87 29.56
CA LEU A 101 55.86 43.57 28.98
C LEU A 101 55.25 43.48 27.57
N THR A 102 55.92 42.85 26.60
CA THR A 102 55.68 43.20 25.18
C THR A 102 54.58 42.40 24.50
N LYS A 103 54.01 42.98 23.43
CA LYS A 103 52.93 42.40 22.59
C LYS A 103 53.33 41.12 21.82
N ARG A 104 54.54 40.60 22.03
CA ARG A 104 55.05 39.32 21.49
C ARG A 104 54.80 38.14 22.44
N GLU A 105 54.91 38.31 23.75
CA GLU A 105 54.93 37.20 24.73
C GLU A 105 53.55 36.67 25.14
N LEU A 106 52.48 37.46 25.00
CA LEU A 106 51.11 36.97 25.18
C LEU A 106 50.58 36.17 23.98
N LYS A 107 51.28 36.17 22.83
CA LYS A 107 50.81 35.43 21.64
C LYS A 107 50.92 33.90 21.82
N PRO A 108 52.06 33.31 22.24
CA PRO A 108 52.19 31.86 22.40
C PRO A 108 51.13 31.23 23.30
N LEU A 109 50.85 31.80 24.47
CA LEU A 109 49.92 31.20 25.44
C LEU A 109 48.44 31.25 25.00
N ILE A 110 48.08 32.16 24.09
CA ILE A 110 46.76 32.21 23.44
C ILE A 110 46.74 31.37 22.16
N ALA A 111 47.88 31.27 21.46
CA ALA A 111 48.07 30.41 20.29
C ALA A 111 47.97 28.92 20.65
N VAL A 112 48.68 28.44 21.67
CA VAL A 112 48.68 27.02 22.08
C VAL A 112 47.26 26.52 22.48
N LYS A 113 46.42 27.38 23.07
CA LYS A 113 45.00 27.10 23.37
C LYS A 113 44.03 27.27 22.18
N LYS A 114 44.51 27.77 21.04
CA LYS A 114 43.82 27.77 19.74
C LYS A 114 44.32 26.70 18.77
N GLU A 115 45.60 26.34 18.81
CA GLU A 115 46.25 25.37 17.92
C GLU A 115 45.83 23.93 18.27
N THR A 116 45.65 23.65 19.56
CA THR A 116 44.91 22.48 20.07
C THR A 116 43.41 22.49 19.73
N LYS A 117 42.95 23.52 19.00
CA LYS A 117 41.63 23.64 18.36
C LYS A 117 41.75 24.11 16.90
N LYS A 118 42.59 23.46 16.09
CA LYS A 118 42.14 23.14 14.71
C LYS A 118 40.75 22.54 14.85
N SER A 119 39.74 23.25 14.35
CA SER A 119 38.41 23.13 14.91
C SER A 119 37.75 21.83 14.46
N LYS A 120 37.00 21.19 15.37
CA LYS A 120 36.09 20.09 15.02
C LYS A 120 35.04 20.50 13.96
N GLU A 121 34.87 21.81 13.76
CA GLU A 121 34.09 22.39 12.67
C GLU A 121 34.86 22.48 11.34
N GLU A 122 36.18 22.71 11.37
CA GLU A 122 37.06 22.72 10.19
C GLU A 122 37.27 21.29 9.66
N GLU A 123 37.55 20.33 10.54
CA GLU A 123 37.56 18.88 10.22
C GLU A 123 36.25 18.47 9.53
N ARG A 124 35.12 18.91 10.08
CA ARG A 124 33.79 18.65 9.53
C ARG A 124 33.54 19.37 8.19
N LYS A 125 34.04 20.60 8.01
CA LYS A 125 33.98 21.32 6.72
C LYS A 125 34.78 20.57 5.66
N ASP A 126 35.98 20.09 6.00
CA ASP A 126 36.84 19.30 5.11
C ASP A 126 36.25 17.93 4.74
N LEU A 127 35.71 17.20 5.72
CA LEU A 127 34.96 15.96 5.46
C LEU A 127 33.75 16.21 4.55
N ASN A 128 33.05 17.35 4.71
CA ASN A 128 31.95 17.73 3.81
C ASN A 128 32.43 18.11 2.40
N LYS A 129 33.60 18.75 2.24
CA LYS A 129 34.20 19.03 0.91
C LYS A 129 34.51 17.72 0.18
N LEU A 130 35.20 16.80 0.84
CA LEU A 130 35.54 15.48 0.29
C LEU A 130 34.28 14.64 -0.01
N TYR A 131 33.28 14.69 0.85
CA TYR A 131 31.97 14.06 0.61
C TYR A 131 31.26 14.63 -0.61
N SER A 132 31.27 15.96 -0.78
CA SER A 132 30.68 16.62 -1.95
C SER A 132 31.42 16.25 -3.24
N ARG A 133 32.76 16.19 -3.20
CA ARG A 133 33.58 15.69 -4.32
C ARG A 133 33.20 14.24 -4.68
N LEU A 134 33.10 13.35 -3.68
CA LEU A 134 32.69 11.96 -3.89
C LEU A 134 31.30 11.83 -4.54
N LEU A 135 30.36 12.75 -4.24
CA LEU A 135 29.05 12.76 -4.87
C LEU A 135 29.07 13.30 -6.31
N VAL A 136 29.97 14.22 -6.65
CA VAL A 136 30.10 14.78 -8.01
C VAL A 136 30.91 13.83 -8.91
N ASP A 137 32.14 13.49 -8.51
CA ASP A 137 33.07 12.65 -9.28
C ASP A 137 32.77 11.14 -9.21
N HIS A 138 31.60 10.72 -8.72
CA HIS A 138 31.22 9.31 -8.50
C HIS A 138 31.31 8.37 -9.73
N ARG A 139 31.51 8.93 -10.93
CA ARG A 139 31.71 8.20 -12.20
C ARG A 139 33.17 7.93 -12.55
N LYS A 140 34.14 8.53 -11.86
CA LYS A 140 35.58 8.41 -12.12
C LYS A 140 36.22 7.46 -11.08
N PRO A 141 36.51 6.19 -11.40
CA PRO A 141 36.86 5.18 -10.40
C PRO A 141 38.11 5.54 -9.56
N GLU A 142 39.15 6.09 -10.18
CA GLU A 142 40.39 6.45 -9.45
C GLU A 142 40.21 7.65 -8.52
N VAL A 143 39.38 8.64 -8.93
CA VAL A 143 39.00 9.77 -8.06
C VAL A 143 38.14 9.28 -6.90
N VAL A 144 37.25 8.29 -7.13
CA VAL A 144 36.44 7.66 -6.09
C VAL A 144 37.31 6.91 -5.07
N LYS A 145 38.22 6.04 -5.51
CA LYS A 145 39.18 5.33 -4.62
C LYS A 145 39.97 6.34 -3.77
N SER A 146 40.63 7.31 -4.41
CA SER A 146 41.44 8.34 -3.75
C SER A 146 40.63 9.14 -2.73
N THR A 147 39.43 9.59 -3.09
CA THR A 147 38.56 10.38 -2.20
C THR A 147 38.03 9.54 -1.03
N ILE A 148 37.72 8.26 -1.23
CA ILE A 148 37.29 7.38 -0.13
C ILE A 148 38.44 7.10 0.83
N SER A 149 39.66 6.83 0.35
CA SER A 149 40.84 6.64 1.22
C SER A 149 41.13 7.89 2.05
N GLN A 150 40.98 9.09 1.49
CA GLN A 150 41.08 10.36 2.23
C GLN A 150 39.96 10.55 3.25
N LEU A 151 38.74 10.11 2.96
CA LEU A 151 37.62 10.13 3.91
C LEU A 151 37.82 9.13 5.06
N LEU A 152 38.25 7.91 4.78
CA LEU A 152 38.43 6.85 5.78
C LEU A 152 39.68 7.05 6.66
N SER A 153 40.69 7.77 6.18
CA SER A 153 41.82 8.24 6.99
C SER A 153 41.44 9.42 7.89
N LYS A 154 40.82 10.49 7.34
CA LYS A 154 40.32 11.65 8.12
C LYS A 154 39.17 11.32 9.09
N LEU A 155 38.51 10.18 8.98
CA LEU A 155 37.53 9.72 9.97
C LEU A 155 38.17 9.15 11.24
N SER A 156 39.42 8.66 11.14
CA SER A 156 40.42 8.33 12.18
C SER A 156 40.05 7.47 13.40
N SER A 157 38.79 7.36 13.81
CA SER A 157 38.37 6.53 14.96
C SER A 157 38.25 5.06 14.57
N GLU A 158 38.75 4.16 15.41
CA GLU A 158 38.67 2.71 15.16
C GLU A 158 37.24 2.16 15.12
N ASN A 159 36.35 2.72 15.93
CA ASN A 159 34.98 2.25 16.13
C ASN A 159 33.98 2.98 15.23
N TYR A 160 33.67 2.40 14.08
CA TYR A 160 32.69 2.92 13.13
C TYR A 160 31.23 2.75 13.58
N CYS A 161 30.95 1.79 14.47
CA CYS A 161 29.62 1.59 15.04
C CYS A 161 29.15 2.85 15.81
N LEU A 162 29.95 3.30 16.78
CA LEU A 162 29.64 4.49 17.60
C LEU A 162 29.66 5.80 16.81
N ILE A 163 30.64 6.04 15.92
CA ILE A 163 30.68 7.32 15.18
C ILE A 163 29.55 7.43 14.15
N SER A 164 28.96 6.32 13.69
CA SER A 164 27.80 6.34 12.78
C SER A 164 26.55 7.01 13.38
N ASN A 165 26.46 7.16 14.71
CA ASN A 165 25.41 7.95 15.34
C ASN A 165 25.45 9.45 14.95
N LYS A 166 26.56 9.95 14.40
CA LYS A 166 26.70 11.34 13.91
C LYS A 166 26.19 11.45 12.46
N ARG A 167 25.20 12.34 12.22
CA ARG A 167 24.53 12.58 10.92
C ARG A 167 25.45 12.68 9.70
N HIS A 168 26.58 13.38 9.84
CA HIS A 168 27.53 13.62 8.75
C HIS A 168 28.39 12.37 8.49
N VAL A 169 28.93 11.75 9.54
CA VAL A 169 29.69 10.50 9.47
C VAL A 169 28.87 9.39 8.81
N SER A 170 27.64 9.14 9.27
CA SER A 170 26.78 8.10 8.68
C SER A 170 26.56 8.31 7.18
N ARG A 171 26.33 9.55 6.74
CA ARG A 171 26.17 9.86 5.30
C ARG A 171 27.45 9.62 4.50
N ILE A 172 28.62 9.92 5.08
CA ILE A 172 29.92 9.61 4.48
C ILE A 172 30.10 8.09 4.36
N LEU A 173 29.96 7.34 5.46
CA LEU A 173 30.10 5.89 5.47
C LEU A 173 29.12 5.18 4.52
N GLN A 174 27.86 5.65 4.44
CA GLN A 174 26.88 5.15 3.48
C GLN A 174 27.29 5.40 2.01
N ALA A 175 27.98 6.50 1.70
CA ALA A 175 28.51 6.77 0.37
C ALA A 175 29.77 5.94 0.07
N CYS A 176 30.68 5.79 1.04
CA CYS A 176 31.85 4.92 0.91
C CYS A 176 31.44 3.45 0.67
N LEU A 177 30.38 2.96 1.34
CA LEU A 177 29.79 1.64 1.07
C LEU A 177 29.13 1.54 -0.31
N LYS A 178 28.50 2.62 -0.79
CA LYS A 178 27.81 2.65 -2.09
C LYS A 178 28.78 2.65 -3.28
N TYR A 179 29.86 3.43 -3.19
CA TYR A 179 30.77 3.69 -4.31
C TYR A 179 32.14 3.01 -4.18
N GLY A 180 32.52 2.54 -2.99
CA GLY A 180 33.76 1.81 -2.77
C GLY A 180 33.72 0.37 -3.27
N ASP A 181 34.89 -0.19 -3.56
CA ASP A 181 35.10 -1.59 -3.92
C ASP A 181 34.98 -2.55 -2.71
N THR A 182 35.24 -3.84 -2.96
CA THR A 182 35.18 -4.89 -1.94
C THR A 182 36.17 -4.67 -0.78
N SER A 183 37.39 -4.17 -1.04
CA SER A 183 38.40 -3.95 0.00
C SER A 183 37.96 -2.83 0.96
N ILE A 184 37.42 -1.74 0.41
CA ILE A 184 36.85 -0.62 1.16
C ILE A 184 35.70 -1.10 2.06
N ARG A 185 34.82 -1.96 1.54
CA ARG A 185 33.68 -2.51 2.29
C ARG A 185 34.13 -3.42 3.42
N SER A 186 35.12 -4.29 3.19
CA SER A 186 35.72 -5.13 4.22
C SER A 186 36.42 -4.31 5.32
N LEU A 187 37.15 -3.26 4.96
CA LEU A 187 37.78 -2.33 5.92
C LEU A 187 36.75 -1.60 6.79
N ILE A 188 35.67 -1.10 6.18
CA ILE A 188 34.56 -0.48 6.91
C ILE A 188 33.89 -1.50 7.85
N PHE A 189 33.72 -2.74 7.41
CA PHE A 189 33.18 -3.81 8.25
C PHE A 189 34.09 -4.17 9.43
N GLN A 190 35.40 -4.37 9.23
CA GLN A 190 36.34 -4.68 10.32
C GLN A 190 36.34 -3.60 11.40
N ARG A 191 36.35 -2.31 11.01
CA ARG A 191 36.20 -1.15 11.92
C ARG A 191 34.81 -1.02 12.54
N THR A 192 33.81 -1.73 12.02
CA THR A 192 32.46 -1.80 12.61
C THR A 192 32.31 -3.02 13.54
N LYS A 193 33.05 -4.11 13.30
CA LYS A 193 32.97 -5.38 14.02
C LYS A 193 33.62 -5.34 15.41
N LYS A 194 34.75 -4.64 15.58
CA LYS A 194 35.53 -4.60 16.84
C LYS A 194 34.64 -4.36 18.09
N ASP A 195 33.84 -3.30 18.03
CA ASP A 195 33.03 -2.79 19.14
C ASP A 195 31.53 -2.74 18.75
N PHE A 196 31.02 -3.80 18.12
CA PHE A 196 29.67 -3.78 17.57
C PHE A 196 28.60 -3.73 18.67
N SER A 197 27.82 -2.65 18.73
CA SER A 197 26.79 -2.44 19.76
C SER A 197 25.47 -1.93 19.17
N LEU A 198 24.42 -2.72 19.33
CA LEU A 198 23.06 -2.41 18.85
C LEU A 198 22.26 -1.54 19.84
N LEU A 199 22.70 -1.44 21.10
CA LEU A 199 21.98 -0.75 22.19
C LEU A 199 21.79 0.76 21.94
N ASN A 200 22.68 1.39 21.17
CA ASN A 200 22.69 2.83 20.92
C ASN A 200 22.24 3.19 19.48
N LEU A 201 21.28 2.45 18.93
CA LEU A 201 20.75 2.66 17.57
C LEU A 201 19.93 3.96 17.45
N ASN A 202 20.22 4.73 16.41
CA ASN A 202 19.49 5.94 16.03
C ASN A 202 19.26 6.00 14.50
N VAL A 203 18.52 7.01 14.03
CA VAL A 203 18.17 7.22 12.60
C VAL A 203 19.37 7.41 11.65
N HIS A 204 20.60 7.47 12.16
CA HIS A 204 21.85 7.57 11.40
C HIS A 204 22.65 6.26 11.45
N SER A 205 22.77 5.62 12.60
CA SER A 205 23.42 4.31 12.72
C SER A 205 22.58 3.19 12.08
N SER A 206 21.25 3.18 12.23
CA SER A 206 20.39 2.18 11.57
C SER A 206 20.53 2.23 10.05
N ARG A 207 20.44 3.43 9.45
CA ARG A 207 20.63 3.65 8.01
C ARG A 207 22.04 3.32 7.52
N PHE A 208 23.05 3.42 8.38
CA PHE A 208 24.40 2.93 8.08
C PHE A 208 24.44 1.39 8.08
N LEU A 209 23.90 0.71 9.11
CA LEU A 209 23.87 -0.76 9.17
C LEU A 209 23.01 -1.37 8.06
N MET A 210 21.89 -0.75 7.69
CA MET A 210 21.09 -1.13 6.51
C MET A 210 21.94 -1.09 5.24
N LYS A 211 22.79 -0.06 5.05
CA LYS A 211 23.70 0.00 3.90
C LYS A 211 24.86 -0.99 4.02
N LEU A 212 25.37 -1.25 5.22
CA LEU A 212 26.40 -2.28 5.47
C LEU A 212 25.88 -3.66 5.05
N TYR A 213 24.68 -4.06 5.49
CA TYR A 213 24.01 -5.30 5.10
C TYR A 213 23.75 -5.37 3.59
N ASN A 214 23.33 -4.27 2.96
CA ASN A 214 22.99 -4.27 1.53
C ASN A 214 24.21 -4.36 0.60
N TYR A 215 25.35 -3.75 0.94
CA TYR A 215 26.49 -3.60 0.01
C TYR A 215 27.65 -4.58 0.25
N CYS A 216 27.77 -5.18 1.43
CA CYS A 216 28.88 -6.08 1.78
C CYS A 216 28.68 -7.54 1.33
N ASN A 217 29.73 -8.35 1.53
CA ASN A 217 29.78 -9.78 1.17
C ASN A 217 28.86 -10.65 2.06
N THR A 218 28.87 -11.97 1.80
CA THR A 218 28.06 -12.95 2.53
C THR A 218 28.44 -13.08 4.01
N GLU A 219 29.73 -12.95 4.34
CA GLU A 219 30.24 -13.06 5.72
C GLU A 219 29.71 -11.92 6.61
N VAL A 220 29.75 -10.68 6.10
CA VAL A 220 29.17 -9.50 6.78
C VAL A 220 27.68 -9.70 7.01
N LYS A 221 26.97 -10.28 6.03
CA LYS A 221 25.54 -10.59 6.15
C LYS A 221 25.29 -11.67 7.21
N ALA A 222 26.09 -12.73 7.25
CA ALA A 222 25.99 -13.79 8.25
C ALA A 222 26.25 -13.26 9.68
N TYR A 223 27.30 -12.46 9.87
CA TYR A 223 27.59 -11.80 11.16
C TYR A 223 26.47 -10.84 11.58
N LEU A 224 25.94 -10.03 10.66
CA LEU A 224 24.82 -9.14 10.98
C LEU A 224 23.55 -9.94 11.32
N LYS A 225 23.25 -11.06 10.65
CA LYS A 225 22.15 -11.96 11.03
C LYS A 225 22.33 -12.47 12.46
N SER A 226 23.49 -13.05 12.81
CA SER A 226 23.69 -13.70 14.12
C SER A 226 23.70 -12.72 15.30
N VAL A 227 24.13 -11.47 15.10
CA VAL A 227 24.12 -10.47 16.18
C VAL A 227 22.79 -9.72 16.28
N ILE A 228 22.03 -9.58 15.18
CA ILE A 228 20.67 -8.99 15.21
C ILE A 228 19.63 -9.98 15.74
N PHE A 229 19.71 -11.27 15.36
CA PHE A 229 18.77 -12.31 15.75
C PHE A 229 19.37 -13.26 16.80
N CYS A 230 19.52 -12.74 18.01
CA CYS A 230 19.86 -13.48 19.23
C CYS A 230 19.04 -12.90 20.41
N ASP A 231 19.11 -13.51 21.59
CA ASP A 231 18.37 -13.06 22.77
C ASP A 231 18.66 -11.59 23.13
N LYS A 232 19.91 -11.17 22.97
CA LYS A 232 20.37 -9.78 23.18
C LYS A 232 19.83 -8.82 22.11
N GLY A 233 19.38 -9.34 20.97
CA GLY A 233 18.74 -8.62 19.87
C GLY A 233 17.21 -8.50 20.00
N VAL A 234 16.55 -9.35 20.79
CA VAL A 234 15.08 -9.31 21.03
C VAL A 234 14.53 -7.91 21.38
N PRO A 235 15.22 -7.06 22.17
CA PRO A 235 14.76 -5.69 22.43
C PRO A 235 14.63 -4.79 21.18
N LEU A 236 15.31 -5.11 20.07
CA LEU A 236 15.33 -4.27 18.86
C LEU A 236 14.00 -4.22 18.13
N LEU A 237 13.23 -5.32 18.14
CA LEU A 237 11.89 -5.41 17.55
C LEU A 237 10.97 -4.33 18.16
N PHE A 238 11.13 -4.08 19.46
CA PHE A 238 10.40 -3.08 20.23
C PHE A 238 11.08 -1.69 20.22
N SER A 239 11.86 -1.37 19.18
CA SER A 239 12.60 -0.10 19.06
C SER A 239 12.54 0.46 17.64
N ARG A 240 12.18 1.74 17.50
CA ARG A 240 11.89 2.39 16.20
C ARG A 240 12.97 2.25 15.13
N TYR A 241 14.24 2.12 15.51
CA TYR A 241 15.36 2.02 14.56
C TYR A 241 15.97 0.62 14.49
N GLY A 242 15.58 -0.27 15.41
CA GLY A 242 15.92 -1.69 15.39
C GLY A 242 14.93 -2.48 14.54
N SER A 243 13.63 -2.19 14.64
CA SER A 243 12.57 -2.76 13.81
C SER A 243 12.81 -2.50 12.31
N ASP A 244 13.05 -1.25 11.91
CA ASP A 244 13.43 -0.87 10.53
C ASP A 244 14.63 -1.70 10.01
N LEU A 245 15.62 -1.95 10.87
CA LEU A 245 16.83 -2.69 10.51
C LEU A 245 16.57 -4.19 10.42
N MET A 246 15.82 -4.75 11.37
CA MET A 246 15.43 -6.15 11.40
C MET A 246 14.58 -6.52 10.19
N ASP A 247 13.60 -5.69 9.81
CA ASP A 247 12.75 -5.91 8.63
C ASP A 247 13.58 -5.98 7.33
N ILE A 248 14.49 -5.03 7.10
CA ILE A 248 15.37 -5.00 5.92
C ILE A 248 16.32 -6.22 5.85
N VAL A 249 16.65 -6.83 7.00
CA VAL A 249 17.40 -8.09 7.05
C VAL A 249 16.46 -9.27 6.83
N TYR A 250 15.33 -9.32 7.53
CA TYR A 250 14.35 -10.42 7.57
C TYR A 250 13.67 -10.67 6.22
N GLN A 251 13.33 -9.62 5.48
CA GLN A 251 12.80 -9.72 4.10
C GLN A 251 13.78 -10.36 3.10
N LYS A 252 15.07 -10.47 3.44
CA LYS A 252 16.13 -11.02 2.58
C LYS A 252 16.64 -12.39 3.02
N LEU A 253 15.92 -13.00 3.96
CA LEU A 253 16.19 -14.34 4.46
C LEU A 253 15.48 -15.39 3.62
N LYS A 254 15.97 -16.63 3.69
CA LYS A 254 15.21 -17.79 3.21
C LYS A 254 14.14 -18.15 4.25
N ASN A 255 13.01 -18.73 3.82
CA ASN A 255 11.92 -19.17 4.69
C ASN A 255 12.42 -19.98 5.92
N LYS A 256 13.33 -20.95 5.75
CA LYS A 256 13.94 -21.69 6.88
C LYS A 256 14.67 -20.78 7.90
N GLU A 257 15.35 -19.72 7.44
CA GLU A 257 15.99 -18.74 8.33
C GLU A 257 14.95 -17.84 9.02
N GLN A 258 13.84 -17.52 8.35
CA GLN A 258 12.72 -16.76 8.92
C GLN A 258 12.02 -17.57 10.03
N LEU A 259 11.71 -18.85 9.78
CA LEU A 259 11.17 -19.77 10.78
C LEU A 259 12.10 -19.91 11.99
N ALA A 260 13.42 -20.04 11.79
CA ALA A 260 14.40 -20.09 12.88
C ALA A 260 14.39 -18.82 13.75
N ILE A 261 14.10 -17.64 13.16
CA ILE A 261 13.92 -16.39 13.92
C ILE A 261 12.57 -16.39 14.65
N LEU A 262 11.49 -16.88 14.03
CA LEU A 262 10.20 -17.01 14.71
C LEU A 262 10.31 -17.90 15.97
N LYS A 263 11.17 -18.92 15.99
CA LYS A 263 11.44 -19.74 17.20
C LYS A 263 11.88 -18.88 18.40
N LEU A 264 12.82 -17.95 18.20
CA LEU A 264 13.37 -17.06 19.23
C LEU A 264 12.26 -16.23 19.93
N TYR A 265 11.28 -15.75 19.17
CA TYR A 265 10.20 -14.90 19.69
C TYR A 265 8.97 -15.69 20.15
N ALA A 266 8.61 -16.80 19.48
CA ALA A 266 7.38 -17.55 19.74
C ALA A 266 7.49 -18.62 20.84
N LEU A 267 8.58 -19.40 20.87
CA LEU A 267 8.66 -20.58 21.74
C LEU A 267 8.95 -20.20 23.19
N SER A 268 8.24 -20.81 24.15
CA SER A 268 8.55 -20.68 25.56
C SER A 268 9.76 -21.55 25.95
N ASN A 269 10.33 -21.29 27.13
CA ASN A 269 11.40 -22.13 27.69
C ASN A 269 10.92 -23.57 27.94
N HIS A 270 9.61 -23.80 28.15
CA HIS A 270 9.04 -25.13 28.33
C HIS A 270 8.99 -25.89 27.01
N PHE A 271 8.58 -25.25 25.91
CA PHE A 271 8.57 -25.87 24.58
C PHE A 271 9.97 -26.32 24.16
N LEU A 272 11.02 -25.56 24.52
CA LEU A 272 12.41 -25.93 24.22
C LEU A 272 12.90 -27.22 24.93
N LEU A 273 12.13 -27.75 25.89
CA LEU A 273 12.38 -29.06 26.51
C LEU A 273 11.69 -30.21 25.74
N GLU A 274 10.67 -29.92 24.93
CA GLU A 274 9.92 -30.90 24.13
C GLU A 274 10.70 -31.30 22.86
N LYS A 275 11.78 -32.08 23.03
CA LYS A 275 12.72 -32.46 21.95
C LYS A 275 12.05 -32.98 20.68
N ASP A 276 11.00 -33.80 20.79
CA ASP A 276 10.31 -34.40 19.65
C ASP A 276 9.54 -33.33 18.83
N ASN A 277 8.85 -32.43 19.52
CA ASN A 277 8.14 -31.32 18.89
C ASN A 277 9.12 -30.28 18.31
N LEU A 278 10.26 -30.06 18.97
CA LEU A 278 11.35 -29.23 18.43
C LEU A 278 11.93 -29.83 17.13
N ALA A 279 12.14 -31.15 17.07
CA ALA A 279 12.61 -31.85 15.87
C ALA A 279 11.60 -31.77 14.69
N LYS A 280 10.29 -31.96 14.94
CA LYS A 280 9.23 -31.67 13.95
C LYS A 280 9.33 -30.23 13.43
N LEU A 281 9.59 -29.28 14.34
CA LEU A 281 9.70 -27.86 14.03
C LEU A 281 11.00 -27.50 13.27
N ASP A 282 12.04 -28.33 13.29
CA ASP A 282 13.26 -28.17 12.46
C ASP A 282 13.10 -28.78 11.05
N ALA A 283 12.31 -29.84 10.92
CA ALA A 283 11.91 -30.37 9.61
C ALA A 283 10.94 -29.43 8.86
N THR A 284 10.15 -28.64 9.61
CA THR A 284 9.06 -27.78 9.11
C THR A 284 9.49 -26.74 8.07
N GLY A 285 8.67 -26.59 7.03
CA GLY A 285 8.88 -25.64 5.92
C GLY A 285 7.85 -24.51 5.82
N SER A 286 6.85 -24.44 6.70
CA SER A 286 5.73 -23.49 6.60
C SER A 286 5.33 -22.91 7.96
N ILE A 287 4.96 -21.62 7.97
CA ILE A 287 4.45 -20.93 9.18
C ILE A 287 3.11 -21.54 9.67
N ASN A 288 2.32 -22.15 8.78
CA ASN A 288 1.08 -22.84 9.17
C ASN A 288 1.37 -24.15 9.91
N GLN A 289 2.36 -24.93 9.45
CA GLN A 289 2.83 -26.14 10.15
C GLN A 289 3.50 -25.78 11.47
N PHE A 290 4.25 -24.68 11.52
CA PHE A 290 4.85 -24.14 12.73
C PHE A 290 3.80 -23.80 13.79
N ALA A 291 2.67 -23.20 13.39
CA ALA A 291 1.54 -22.97 14.29
C ALA A 291 0.92 -24.28 14.78
N ALA A 292 0.59 -25.21 13.88
CA ALA A 292 -0.02 -26.50 14.25
C ALA A 292 0.82 -27.29 15.28
N ILE A 293 2.14 -27.35 15.12
CA ILE A 293 3.04 -28.04 16.07
C ILE A 293 3.06 -27.37 17.46
N ILE A 294 2.79 -26.06 17.55
CA ILE A 294 2.63 -25.37 18.85
C ILE A 294 1.25 -25.63 19.44
N ASP A 295 0.21 -25.69 18.62
CA ASP A 295 -1.17 -25.96 19.05
C ASP A 295 -1.34 -27.41 19.58
N GLU A 296 -0.67 -28.38 18.95
CA GLU A 296 -0.54 -29.77 19.41
C GLU A 296 0.35 -29.96 20.66
N SER A 297 1.09 -28.92 21.11
CA SER A 297 2.09 -29.06 22.17
C SER A 297 1.53 -28.85 23.58
N LYS A 298 2.10 -29.55 24.57
CA LYS A 298 1.75 -29.33 25.98
C LYS A 298 2.15 -27.93 26.47
N SER A 299 3.14 -27.33 25.82
CA SER A 299 3.59 -25.96 26.08
C SER A 299 2.80 -24.86 25.34
N ARG A 300 1.72 -25.18 24.61
CA ARG A 300 0.89 -24.24 23.81
C ARG A 300 0.68 -22.91 24.52
N ASP A 301 0.01 -22.92 25.67
CA ASP A 301 -0.46 -21.70 26.33
C ASP A 301 0.70 -20.80 26.79
N THR A 302 1.83 -21.40 27.19
CA THR A 302 3.05 -20.65 27.54
C THR A 302 3.69 -19.96 26.33
N CYS A 303 3.50 -20.50 25.11
CA CYS A 303 3.91 -19.87 23.86
C CYS A 303 2.91 -18.79 23.43
N VAL A 304 1.60 -19.05 23.60
CA VAL A 304 0.51 -18.09 23.34
C VAL A 304 0.67 -16.84 24.21
N GLU A 305 0.95 -16.97 25.50
CA GLU A 305 1.19 -15.81 26.38
C GLU A 305 2.50 -15.08 26.06
N LYS A 306 3.58 -15.79 25.69
CA LYS A 306 4.81 -15.15 25.21
C LYS A 306 4.55 -14.31 23.95
N LEU A 307 3.76 -14.85 23.02
CA LEU A 307 3.33 -14.16 21.81
C LEU A 307 2.40 -12.97 22.12
N LYS A 308 1.42 -13.13 23.00
CA LYS A 308 0.52 -12.06 23.48
C LYS A 308 1.31 -10.86 24.02
N LEU A 309 2.21 -11.11 24.96
CA LEU A 309 3.08 -10.07 25.55
C LEU A 309 3.99 -9.41 24.51
N ALA A 310 4.45 -10.13 23.49
CA ALA A 310 5.19 -9.55 22.38
C ALA A 310 4.30 -8.66 21.49
N VAL A 311 3.10 -9.11 21.13
CA VAL A 311 2.16 -8.36 20.28
C VAL A 311 1.70 -7.07 20.96
N LEU A 312 1.27 -7.13 22.23
CA LEU A 312 0.89 -5.93 23.00
C LEU A 312 2.03 -4.89 23.01
N LYS A 313 3.26 -5.33 23.29
CA LYS A 313 4.45 -4.47 23.34
C LYS A 313 4.90 -3.94 21.97
N MET A 314 4.48 -4.55 20.86
CA MET A 314 4.63 -4.00 19.50
C MET A 314 3.54 -2.98 19.19
N VAL A 315 2.29 -3.22 19.61
CA VAL A 315 1.15 -2.31 19.49
C VAL A 315 1.41 -1.01 20.28
N ASP A 316 1.74 -1.09 21.56
CA ASP A 316 2.01 0.06 22.46
C ASP A 316 3.06 1.03 21.90
N LYS A 317 4.02 0.49 21.15
CA LYS A 317 5.13 1.24 20.56
C LYS A 317 4.93 1.55 19.07
N ALA A 318 3.80 1.17 18.49
CA ALA A 318 3.48 1.30 17.07
C ALA A 318 4.61 0.74 16.16
N GLN A 319 5.05 -0.49 16.46
CA GLN A 319 6.12 -1.23 15.75
C GLN A 319 5.56 -2.39 14.90
N MET A 320 4.41 -2.16 14.28
CA MET A 320 3.62 -3.16 13.55
C MET A 320 3.74 -2.99 12.02
N VAL A 321 4.81 -2.36 11.53
CA VAL A 321 5.12 -2.14 10.10
C VAL A 321 6.06 -3.22 9.52
N ALA A 322 6.83 -3.88 10.40
CA ALA A 322 7.86 -4.83 10.00
C ALA A 322 7.28 -6.21 9.70
N SER A 323 7.79 -6.88 8.67
CA SER A 323 7.32 -8.20 8.23
C SER A 323 7.38 -9.25 9.35
N LEU A 324 8.45 -9.22 10.16
CA LEU A 324 8.60 -10.06 11.35
C LEU A 324 7.49 -9.80 12.39
N SER A 325 7.08 -8.55 12.59
CA SER A 325 5.94 -8.24 13.47
C SER A 325 4.66 -8.88 12.94
N HIS A 326 4.43 -8.84 11.62
CA HIS A 326 3.24 -9.42 11.00
C HIS A 326 3.22 -10.95 11.13
N ASP A 327 4.37 -11.60 10.96
CA ASP A 327 4.48 -13.06 11.07
C ASP A 327 4.34 -13.55 12.52
N LEU A 328 4.79 -12.77 13.51
CA LEU A 328 4.54 -13.05 14.92
C LEU A 328 3.07 -12.84 15.31
N VAL A 329 2.43 -11.81 14.77
CA VAL A 329 0.98 -11.62 14.93
C VAL A 329 0.20 -12.71 14.18
N TYR A 330 0.70 -13.22 13.05
CA TYR A 330 0.11 -14.36 12.33
C TYR A 330 0.11 -15.63 13.17
N LEU A 331 1.24 -15.94 13.82
CA LEU A 331 1.32 -17.06 14.76
C LEU A 331 0.37 -16.87 15.95
N TYR A 332 0.35 -15.69 16.58
CA TYR A 332 -0.57 -15.42 17.69
C TYR A 332 -2.04 -15.51 17.25
N TRP A 333 -2.38 -14.94 16.09
CA TRP A 333 -3.71 -15.01 15.49
C TRP A 333 -4.15 -16.45 15.21
N LYS A 334 -3.26 -17.32 14.72
CA LYS A 334 -3.59 -18.74 14.51
C LYS A 334 -3.81 -19.50 15.81
N LEU A 335 -3.02 -19.23 16.85
CA LEU A 335 -3.06 -19.95 18.12
C LEU A 335 -4.07 -19.39 19.14
N THR A 336 -4.58 -18.17 18.97
CA THR A 336 -5.49 -17.55 19.95
C THR A 336 -6.95 -17.74 19.61
N ASP A 337 -7.71 -18.23 20.57
CA ASP A 337 -9.16 -18.41 20.49
C ASP A 337 -9.89 -17.04 20.58
N ASN A 338 -9.34 -16.10 21.35
CA ASN A 338 -9.96 -14.80 21.63
C ASN A 338 -9.66 -13.74 20.54
N LYS A 339 -10.22 -13.94 19.34
CA LYS A 339 -10.09 -12.98 18.21
C LYS A 339 -10.57 -11.56 18.58
N ALA A 340 -11.60 -11.44 19.42
CA ALA A 340 -12.18 -10.18 19.85
C ALA A 340 -11.22 -9.35 20.73
N GLU A 341 -10.48 -9.98 21.63
CA GLU A 341 -9.39 -9.33 22.38
C GLU A 341 -8.22 -8.95 21.47
N LEU A 342 -7.88 -9.78 20.48
CA LEU A 342 -6.78 -9.46 19.55
C LEU A 342 -7.08 -8.21 18.71
N ILE A 343 -8.30 -8.06 18.17
CA ILE A 343 -8.67 -6.87 17.40
C ILE A 343 -8.85 -5.62 18.27
N SER A 344 -9.29 -5.75 19.53
CA SER A 344 -9.41 -4.61 20.44
C SER A 344 -8.05 -3.92 20.66
N HIS A 345 -6.96 -4.70 20.71
CA HIS A 345 -5.59 -4.18 20.77
C HIS A 345 -5.05 -3.71 19.40
N ILE A 346 -5.31 -4.44 18.31
CA ILE A 346 -4.70 -4.13 16.99
C ILE A 346 -5.36 -2.95 16.26
N HIS A 347 -6.67 -2.70 16.44
CA HIS A 347 -7.39 -1.70 15.65
C HIS A 347 -6.81 -0.25 15.63
N PRO A 348 -6.09 0.27 16.65
CA PRO A 348 -5.49 1.61 16.59
C PRO A 348 -4.27 1.70 15.66
N VAL A 349 -3.64 0.57 15.35
CA VAL A 349 -2.42 0.46 14.51
C VAL A 349 -2.65 -0.35 13.23
N PHE A 350 -3.91 -0.70 12.91
CA PHE A 350 -4.30 -1.62 11.84
C PHE A 350 -3.62 -1.35 10.48
N GLY A 351 -3.52 -0.08 10.08
CA GLY A 351 -2.94 0.33 8.80
C GLY A 351 -1.46 -0.05 8.63
N GLN A 352 -0.74 -0.29 9.72
CA GLN A 352 0.65 -0.78 9.66
C GLN A 352 0.72 -2.22 9.13
N LEU A 353 -0.26 -3.07 9.48
CA LEU A 353 -0.30 -4.49 9.11
C LEU A 353 -0.59 -4.70 7.61
N LEU A 354 -1.17 -3.71 6.92
CA LEU A 354 -1.59 -3.85 5.53
C LEU A 354 -0.41 -3.94 4.53
N SER A 355 0.84 -3.74 4.96
CA SER A 355 2.02 -3.81 4.08
C SER A 355 2.40 -5.22 3.59
N THR A 356 1.89 -6.30 4.20
CA THR A 356 2.20 -7.69 3.79
C THR A 356 0.96 -8.57 3.71
N ARG A 357 1.05 -9.68 2.95
CA ARG A 357 -0.05 -10.66 2.81
C ARG A 357 -0.50 -11.25 4.14
N ASN A 358 0.43 -11.56 5.04
CA ASN A 358 0.11 -12.15 6.34
C ASN A 358 -0.62 -11.13 7.22
N GLY A 359 -0.14 -9.87 7.25
CA GLY A 359 -0.80 -8.78 7.97
C GLY A 359 -2.19 -8.45 7.41
N ASN A 360 -2.35 -8.47 6.09
CA ASN A 360 -3.66 -8.28 5.45
C ASN A 360 -4.62 -9.44 5.74
N ALA A 361 -4.17 -10.70 5.71
CA ALA A 361 -4.98 -11.87 6.03
C ALA A 361 -5.49 -11.84 7.48
N ILE A 362 -4.63 -11.48 8.44
CA ILE A 362 -5.02 -11.26 9.85
C ILE A 362 -6.11 -10.19 9.93
N MET A 363 -5.94 -9.06 9.23
CA MET A 363 -6.94 -7.98 9.24
C MET A 363 -8.25 -8.37 8.54
N CYS A 364 -8.21 -9.20 7.49
CA CYS A 364 -9.42 -9.74 6.84
C CYS A 364 -10.22 -10.66 7.76
N ASP A 365 -9.57 -11.43 8.63
CA ASP A 365 -10.25 -12.22 9.66
C ASP A 365 -10.78 -11.33 10.79
N LEU A 366 -9.87 -10.64 11.48
CA LEU A 366 -10.14 -9.90 12.70
C LEU A 366 -11.17 -8.77 12.55
N PHE A 367 -11.32 -8.17 11.36
CA PHE A 367 -12.37 -7.17 11.11
C PHE A 367 -13.78 -7.74 11.29
N GLY A 368 -13.97 -9.05 11.04
CA GLY A 368 -15.24 -9.74 11.28
C GLY A 368 -15.66 -9.81 12.75
N TYR A 369 -14.68 -9.70 13.67
CA TYR A 369 -14.86 -9.65 15.12
C TYR A 369 -14.80 -8.23 15.70
N ALA A 370 -14.45 -7.22 14.89
CA ALA A 370 -14.38 -5.82 15.33
C ALA A 370 -15.78 -5.28 15.67
N ASP A 371 -15.90 -4.48 16.73
CA ASP A 371 -17.18 -3.83 17.07
C ASP A 371 -17.48 -2.61 16.16
N LYS A 372 -18.70 -2.06 16.29
CA LYS A 372 -19.16 -0.89 15.52
C LYS A 372 -18.28 0.37 15.70
N LYS A 373 -17.63 0.54 16.86
CA LYS A 373 -16.71 1.65 17.16
C LYS A 373 -15.33 1.41 16.54
N MET A 374 -14.79 0.19 16.64
CA MET A 374 -13.53 -0.23 16.01
C MET A 374 -13.61 -0.13 14.48
N ARG A 375 -14.65 -0.70 13.86
CA ARG A 375 -14.88 -0.61 12.40
C ARG A 375 -14.98 0.85 11.95
N LYS A 376 -15.70 1.69 12.71
CA LYS A 376 -15.83 3.13 12.44
C LYS A 376 -14.52 3.91 12.55
N LEU A 377 -13.59 3.49 13.40
CA LEU A 377 -12.25 4.08 13.48
C LEU A 377 -11.38 3.62 12.29
N MET A 378 -11.39 2.32 11.97
CA MET A 378 -10.61 1.77 10.86
C MET A 378 -11.03 2.34 9.50
N LEU A 379 -12.35 2.42 9.21
CA LEU A 379 -12.87 3.03 7.98
C LEU A 379 -12.50 4.51 7.84
N LYS A 380 -12.52 5.28 8.94
CA LYS A 380 -12.06 6.67 8.94
C LYS A 380 -10.55 6.82 8.73
N GLY A 381 -9.75 5.84 9.17
CA GLY A 381 -8.33 5.75 8.82
C GLY A 381 -8.15 5.50 7.33
N LEU A 382 -8.85 4.50 6.79
CA LEU A 382 -8.78 4.12 5.37
C LEU A 382 -9.12 5.27 4.42
N ARG A 383 -10.10 6.14 4.74
CA ARG A 383 -10.63 7.18 3.83
C ARG A 383 -9.56 8.02 3.12
N THR A 384 -8.39 8.26 3.73
CA THR A 384 -7.31 9.06 3.12
C THR A 384 -6.46 8.24 2.16
N ASP A 385 -6.15 6.99 2.53
CA ASP A 385 -5.24 6.11 1.79
C ASP A 385 -5.99 5.18 0.80
N PHE A 386 -7.32 5.14 0.88
CA PHE A 386 -8.20 4.26 0.10
C PHE A 386 -8.03 4.40 -1.43
N PRO A 387 -7.93 5.60 -2.02
CA PRO A 387 -7.72 5.75 -3.46
C PRO A 387 -6.45 5.04 -3.95
N ASP A 388 -5.35 5.10 -3.21
CA ASP A 388 -4.12 4.35 -3.54
C ASP A 388 -4.24 2.85 -3.19
N ALA A 389 -4.98 2.51 -2.13
CA ALA A 389 -5.08 1.15 -1.62
C ALA A 389 -5.94 0.22 -2.49
N VAL A 390 -6.94 0.74 -3.22
CA VAL A 390 -7.86 -0.10 -4.02
C VAL A 390 -7.18 -0.77 -5.21
N TYR A 391 -6.16 -0.12 -5.79
CA TYR A 391 -5.32 -0.66 -6.88
C TYR A 391 -4.26 -1.68 -6.41
N ASN A 392 -4.15 -1.93 -5.09
CA ASN A 392 -3.12 -2.81 -4.54
C ASN A 392 -3.66 -4.25 -4.34
N GLN A 393 -3.03 -5.21 -5.04
CA GLN A 393 -3.35 -6.64 -4.98
C GLN A 393 -3.47 -7.22 -3.56
N ILE A 394 -2.72 -6.70 -2.59
CA ILE A 394 -2.77 -7.16 -1.20
C ILE A 394 -3.92 -6.47 -0.44
N ASN A 395 -4.16 -5.18 -0.68
CA ASN A 395 -5.11 -4.42 0.13
C ASN A 395 -6.56 -4.66 -0.28
N VAL A 396 -6.83 -4.92 -1.56
CA VAL A 396 -8.20 -5.04 -2.08
C VAL A 396 -9.04 -6.10 -1.35
N SER A 397 -8.46 -7.21 -0.89
CA SER A 397 -9.15 -8.22 -0.06
C SER A 397 -9.66 -7.67 1.27
N PHE A 398 -8.85 -6.83 1.95
CA PHE A 398 -9.27 -6.18 3.19
C PHE A 398 -10.33 -5.09 2.95
N LEU A 399 -10.27 -4.40 1.81
CA LEU A 399 -11.29 -3.42 1.42
C LEU A 399 -12.64 -4.10 1.14
N ILE A 400 -12.63 -5.24 0.43
CA ILE A 400 -13.80 -6.11 0.19
C ILE A 400 -14.35 -6.64 1.53
N LYS A 401 -13.50 -7.09 2.47
CA LYS A 401 -13.95 -7.43 3.83
C LYS A 401 -14.61 -6.24 4.52
N ALA A 402 -13.96 -5.07 4.50
CA ALA A 402 -14.40 -3.91 5.27
C ALA A 402 -15.77 -3.38 4.83
N ILE A 403 -16.06 -3.38 3.53
CA ILE A 403 -17.37 -2.93 3.01
C ILE A 403 -18.49 -3.93 3.32
N HIS A 404 -18.25 -5.23 3.12
CA HIS A 404 -19.25 -6.29 3.35
C HIS A 404 -19.46 -6.63 4.82
N SER A 405 -18.48 -6.36 5.68
CA SER A 405 -18.55 -6.54 7.13
C SER A 405 -18.84 -5.23 7.87
N THR A 406 -19.57 -4.27 7.29
CA THR A 406 -19.95 -3.03 7.98
C THR A 406 -21.45 -2.75 7.86
N ASP A 407 -22.13 -2.60 9.00
CA ASP A 407 -23.58 -2.33 9.06
C ASP A 407 -23.92 -0.84 8.85
N ASP A 408 -22.96 0.06 9.09
CA ASP A 408 -23.05 1.51 8.82
C ASP A 408 -22.64 1.78 7.37
N THR A 409 -23.50 1.38 6.43
CA THR A 409 -23.26 1.50 4.98
C THR A 409 -23.10 2.94 4.51
N LYS A 410 -23.73 3.91 5.18
CA LYS A 410 -23.49 5.34 4.94
C LYS A 410 -22.04 5.72 5.22
N LEU A 411 -21.45 5.22 6.30
CA LEU A 411 -20.02 5.37 6.57
C LEU A 411 -19.14 4.61 5.56
N SER A 412 -19.54 3.41 5.13
CA SER A 412 -18.83 2.67 4.07
C SER A 412 -18.80 3.46 2.76
N ILE A 413 -19.93 4.04 2.33
CA ILE A 413 -20.04 4.91 1.16
C ILE A 413 -19.12 6.14 1.31
N ASP A 414 -19.18 6.84 2.44
CA ASP A 414 -18.38 8.04 2.73
C ASP A 414 -16.86 7.79 2.79
N CYS A 415 -16.43 6.56 3.12
CA CYS A 415 -15.02 6.21 3.32
C CYS A 415 -14.41 5.35 2.20
N LEU A 416 -15.22 4.59 1.45
CA LEU A 416 -14.76 3.58 0.48
C LEU A 416 -15.43 3.66 -0.91
N ILE A 417 -16.39 4.55 -1.14
CA ILE A 417 -16.98 4.75 -2.50
C ILE A 417 -16.80 6.19 -2.97
N LYS A 418 -17.19 7.19 -2.17
CA LYS A 418 -17.00 8.60 -2.51
C LYS A 418 -15.57 9.00 -2.87
N PRO A 419 -14.50 8.48 -2.22
CA PRO A 419 -13.12 8.85 -2.58
C PRO A 419 -12.65 8.38 -3.96
N ILE A 420 -13.41 7.53 -4.67
CA ILE A 420 -13.10 7.02 -6.01
C ILE A 420 -14.20 7.29 -7.05
N GLN A 421 -15.27 7.99 -6.66
CA GLN A 421 -16.44 8.23 -7.51
C GLN A 421 -16.07 8.98 -8.82
N ASP A 422 -15.09 9.89 -8.74
CA ASP A 422 -14.69 10.78 -9.83
C ASP A 422 -13.71 10.08 -10.82
N ASP A 423 -13.25 8.86 -10.51
CA ASP A 423 -12.28 8.07 -11.30
C ASP A 423 -12.79 6.64 -11.60
N LEU A 424 -14.12 6.43 -11.54
CA LEU A 424 -14.73 5.10 -11.68
C LEU A 424 -14.32 4.36 -12.97
N LYS A 425 -14.10 5.05 -14.10
CA LYS A 425 -13.63 4.42 -15.35
C LYS A 425 -12.27 3.72 -15.16
N THR A 426 -11.33 4.36 -14.47
CA THR A 426 -10.01 3.79 -14.17
C THR A 426 -10.12 2.64 -13.17
N VAL A 427 -10.97 2.79 -12.15
CA VAL A 427 -11.24 1.74 -11.14
C VAL A 427 -11.78 0.46 -11.77
N ILE A 428 -12.79 0.54 -12.64
CA ILE A 428 -13.41 -0.66 -13.21
C ILE A 428 -12.52 -1.36 -14.25
N SER A 429 -11.56 -0.65 -14.84
CA SER A 429 -10.61 -1.21 -15.81
C SER A 429 -9.35 -1.77 -15.14
N ASP A 430 -9.05 -1.41 -13.89
CA ASP A 430 -7.88 -1.95 -13.20
C ASP A 430 -8.05 -3.41 -12.78
N LYS A 431 -6.97 -4.17 -12.95
CA LYS A 431 -6.83 -5.60 -12.65
C LYS A 431 -7.19 -5.97 -11.20
N TYR A 432 -7.06 -5.05 -10.24
CA TYR A 432 -7.37 -5.28 -8.83
C TYR A 432 -8.58 -4.46 -8.37
N ALA A 433 -8.64 -3.17 -8.70
CA ALA A 433 -9.69 -2.29 -8.20
C ALA A 433 -11.11 -2.66 -8.70
N HIS A 434 -11.24 -3.24 -9.90
CA HIS A 434 -12.54 -3.75 -10.39
C HIS A 434 -13.13 -4.81 -9.47
N ALA A 435 -12.31 -5.59 -8.76
CA ALA A 435 -12.78 -6.64 -7.86
C ALA A 435 -13.48 -6.05 -6.62
N PHE A 436 -13.09 -4.86 -6.17
CA PHE A 436 -13.80 -4.14 -5.11
C PHE A 436 -15.20 -3.73 -5.57
N ILE A 437 -15.30 -3.07 -6.73
CA ILE A 437 -16.57 -2.67 -7.35
C ILE A 437 -17.46 -3.89 -7.62
N LEU A 438 -16.91 -4.91 -8.29
CA LEU A 438 -17.63 -6.14 -8.62
C LEU A 438 -18.17 -6.84 -7.38
N SER A 439 -17.42 -6.83 -6.25
CA SER A 439 -17.88 -7.45 -5.01
C SER A 439 -19.19 -6.87 -4.45
N ILE A 440 -19.54 -5.62 -4.80
CA ILE A 440 -20.80 -4.99 -4.36
C ILE A 440 -21.99 -5.59 -5.14
N PHE A 441 -21.77 -6.09 -6.35
CA PHE A 441 -22.79 -6.75 -7.17
C PHE A 441 -22.78 -8.28 -7.03
N GLU A 442 -21.59 -8.88 -7.04
CA GLU A 442 -21.35 -10.33 -6.85
C GLU A 442 -20.55 -10.54 -5.55
N PRO A 443 -21.23 -10.68 -4.38
CA PRO A 443 -20.55 -10.75 -3.09
C PRO A 443 -19.84 -12.10 -2.89
N PRO A 444 -18.73 -12.13 -2.14
CA PRO A 444 -18.09 -13.39 -1.77
C PRO A 444 -19.05 -14.25 -0.94
N LYS A 445 -19.23 -15.51 -1.33
CA LYS A 445 -20.22 -16.43 -0.74
C LYS A 445 -20.02 -16.63 0.76
N ASP A 446 -18.77 -16.75 1.19
CA ASP A 446 -18.38 -17.10 2.54
C ASP A 446 -17.61 -15.92 3.16
N MET A 447 -18.26 -15.19 4.08
CA MET A 447 -17.63 -14.09 4.81
C MET A 447 -18.09 -14.06 6.27
N GLU A 448 -17.41 -14.84 7.11
CA GLU A 448 -17.64 -14.82 8.56
C GLU A 448 -17.40 -13.43 9.14
N SER A 449 -18.42 -12.89 9.81
CA SER A 449 -18.33 -11.61 10.51
C SER A 449 -19.25 -11.60 11.75
N PRO A 450 -18.92 -12.35 12.82
CA PRO A 450 -19.81 -12.59 13.95
C PRO A 450 -20.37 -11.34 14.65
N THR A 451 -19.70 -10.19 14.54
CA THR A 451 -20.18 -8.91 15.12
C THR A 451 -20.90 -7.99 14.12
N SER A 452 -21.27 -8.47 12.92
CA SER A 452 -22.21 -7.77 12.02
C SER A 452 -23.63 -8.28 12.24
N LEU A 453 -24.56 -7.35 12.47
CA LEU A 453 -25.96 -7.65 12.79
C LEU A 453 -26.93 -7.29 11.66
N LYS A 454 -26.49 -6.52 10.65
CA LYS A 454 -27.28 -6.27 9.45
C LYS A 454 -27.26 -7.51 8.54
N ASP A 455 -28.41 -7.85 7.97
CA ASP A 455 -28.52 -8.87 6.94
C ASP A 455 -27.61 -8.56 5.72
N PRO A 456 -26.88 -9.54 5.16
CA PRO A 456 -26.00 -9.33 4.02
C PRO A 456 -26.69 -8.79 2.77
N VAL A 457 -27.91 -9.23 2.47
CA VAL A 457 -28.66 -8.79 1.27
C VAL A 457 -29.11 -7.35 1.44
N VAL A 458 -29.63 -6.97 2.61
CA VAL A 458 -29.99 -5.57 2.92
C VAL A 458 -28.76 -4.66 2.88
N ARG A 459 -27.62 -5.09 3.44
CA ARG A 459 -26.34 -4.35 3.33
C ARG A 459 -25.93 -4.18 1.86
N GLN A 460 -26.06 -5.23 1.05
CA GLN A 460 -25.73 -5.19 -0.37
C GLN A 460 -26.63 -4.23 -1.16
N GLN A 461 -27.95 -4.28 -0.92
CA GLN A 461 -28.94 -3.40 -1.57
C GLN A 461 -28.67 -1.92 -1.28
N GLU A 462 -28.36 -1.55 -0.03
CA GLU A 462 -28.01 -0.18 0.34
C GLU A 462 -26.74 0.34 -0.39
N LEU A 463 -25.77 -0.54 -0.64
CA LEU A 463 -24.53 -0.20 -1.35
C LEU A 463 -24.76 -0.13 -2.87
N LYS A 464 -25.50 -1.09 -3.44
CA LYS A 464 -25.94 -1.08 -4.84
C LYS A 464 -26.73 0.19 -5.16
N ALA A 465 -27.68 0.58 -4.32
CA ALA A 465 -28.52 1.77 -4.52
C ALA A 465 -27.74 3.08 -4.64
N TYR A 466 -26.54 3.17 -4.03
CA TYR A 466 -25.66 4.33 -4.20
C TYR A 466 -24.76 4.25 -5.44
N LEU A 467 -24.22 3.06 -5.73
CA LEU A 467 -23.21 2.87 -6.77
C LEU A 467 -23.78 2.64 -8.18
N LEU A 468 -24.94 1.98 -8.28
CA LEU A 468 -25.58 1.63 -9.55
C LEU A 468 -25.88 2.88 -10.41
N PRO A 469 -26.49 3.98 -9.89
CA PRO A 469 -26.73 5.18 -10.69
C PRO A 469 -25.45 5.83 -11.21
N LEU A 470 -24.36 5.81 -10.42
CA LEU A 470 -23.06 6.39 -10.81
C LEU A 470 -22.40 5.61 -11.95
N LEU A 471 -22.50 4.27 -11.92
CA LEU A 471 -21.99 3.44 -13.02
C LEU A 471 -22.87 3.55 -14.27
N VAL A 472 -24.20 3.63 -14.12
CA VAL A 472 -25.16 3.87 -15.21
C VAL A 472 -24.87 5.18 -15.94
N ASP A 473 -24.69 6.28 -15.20
CA ASP A 473 -24.37 7.60 -15.79
C ASP A 473 -22.98 7.60 -16.46
N MET A 474 -21.97 7.04 -15.79
CA MET A 474 -20.63 6.87 -16.36
C MET A 474 -20.65 6.06 -17.66
N PHE A 475 -21.38 4.94 -17.72
CA PHE A 475 -21.46 4.12 -18.93
C PHE A 475 -22.11 4.86 -20.11
N LYS A 476 -23.08 5.76 -19.88
CA LYS A 476 -23.65 6.62 -20.94
C LYS A 476 -22.66 7.66 -21.48
N SER A 477 -21.62 8.01 -20.72
CA SER A 477 -20.60 9.00 -21.10
C SER A 477 -19.35 8.40 -21.78
N VAL A 478 -19.26 7.07 -21.88
CA VAL A 478 -18.05 6.34 -22.29
C VAL A 478 -18.36 5.37 -23.43
N LYS A 479 -17.45 5.25 -24.41
CA LYS A 479 -17.50 4.22 -25.45
C LYS A 479 -17.59 2.82 -24.82
N LEU A 480 -18.59 2.03 -25.19
CA LEU A 480 -18.83 0.74 -24.56
C LEU A 480 -17.90 -0.33 -25.13
N ARG A 481 -17.49 -0.24 -26.40
CA ARG A 481 -16.46 -1.10 -27.03
C ARG A 481 -15.20 -1.24 -26.19
N ASP A 482 -14.61 -0.12 -25.78
CA ASP A 482 -13.44 -0.06 -24.86
C ASP A 482 -13.64 -0.92 -23.60
N LEU A 483 -14.86 -0.94 -23.06
CA LEU A 483 -15.21 -1.55 -21.78
C LEU A 483 -15.66 -3.01 -21.92
N ILE A 484 -16.16 -3.40 -23.09
CA ILE A 484 -16.50 -4.77 -23.48
C ILE A 484 -15.21 -5.56 -23.75
N GLU A 485 -14.24 -4.95 -24.44
CA GLU A 485 -12.94 -5.55 -24.74
C GLU A 485 -12.06 -5.80 -23.50
N ASP A 486 -12.10 -4.91 -22.49
CA ASP A 486 -11.34 -5.13 -21.25
C ASP A 486 -11.97 -6.16 -20.31
N LYS A 487 -11.11 -7.03 -19.76
CA LYS A 487 -11.44 -8.19 -18.91
C LYS A 487 -11.85 -7.81 -17.49
N SER A 488 -11.58 -6.59 -17.04
CA SER A 488 -11.96 -6.08 -15.72
C SER A 488 -13.32 -5.38 -15.80
N SER A 489 -13.47 -4.43 -16.73
CA SER A 489 -14.68 -3.62 -16.87
C SER A 489 -15.87 -4.39 -17.42
N SER A 490 -15.67 -5.32 -18.35
CA SER A 490 -16.75 -6.15 -18.93
C SER A 490 -17.53 -6.93 -17.87
N LYS A 491 -16.86 -7.39 -16.80
CA LYS A 491 -17.54 -8.04 -15.65
C LYS A 491 -18.39 -7.06 -14.85
N VAL A 492 -17.90 -5.84 -14.61
CA VAL A 492 -18.64 -4.81 -13.88
C VAL A 492 -19.85 -4.35 -14.71
N LEU A 493 -19.66 -4.16 -16.02
CA LEU A 493 -20.74 -3.86 -16.97
C LEU A 493 -21.80 -4.97 -16.97
N LEU A 494 -21.41 -6.25 -17.05
CA LEU A 494 -22.32 -7.40 -16.96
C LEU A 494 -23.09 -7.45 -15.62
N ALA A 495 -22.40 -7.16 -14.51
CA ALA A 495 -23.01 -7.16 -13.19
C ALA A 495 -23.98 -5.97 -12.99
N VAL A 496 -23.70 -4.82 -13.58
CA VAL A 496 -24.62 -3.66 -13.62
C VAL A 496 -25.81 -3.94 -14.53
N LEU A 497 -25.60 -4.47 -15.73
CA LEU A 497 -26.66 -4.77 -16.70
C LEU A 497 -27.73 -5.73 -16.15
N ARG A 498 -27.34 -6.72 -15.33
CA ARG A 498 -28.28 -7.65 -14.65
C ARG A 498 -29.21 -7.00 -13.63
N GLU A 499 -28.83 -5.83 -13.12
CA GLU A 499 -29.43 -5.17 -11.94
C GLU A 499 -30.02 -3.79 -12.29
N SER A 500 -29.78 -3.29 -13.50
CA SER A 500 -30.26 -1.98 -13.96
C SER A 500 -31.54 -2.12 -14.76
N ASP A 501 -32.60 -1.43 -14.34
CA ASP A 501 -33.82 -1.26 -15.14
C ASP A 501 -33.60 -0.35 -16.38
N ASP A 502 -32.41 0.21 -16.57
CA ASP A 502 -32.09 1.10 -17.70
C ASP A 502 -31.73 0.32 -18.97
N ALA A 503 -32.77 -0.04 -19.72
CA ALA A 503 -32.65 -0.71 -21.01
C ALA A 503 -31.77 0.03 -22.03
N ALA A 504 -31.56 1.35 -21.91
CA ALA A 504 -30.78 2.10 -22.89
C ALA A 504 -29.31 1.68 -22.93
N ILE A 505 -28.72 1.29 -21.80
CA ILE A 505 -27.34 0.76 -21.77
C ILE A 505 -27.30 -0.62 -22.43
N PHE A 506 -28.31 -1.48 -22.19
CA PHE A 506 -28.39 -2.77 -22.87
C PHE A 506 -28.52 -2.60 -24.39
N HIS A 507 -29.39 -1.71 -24.86
CA HIS A 507 -29.51 -1.40 -26.28
C HIS A 507 -28.20 -0.86 -26.86
N SER A 508 -27.52 0.06 -26.19
CA SER A 508 -26.22 0.59 -26.64
C SER A 508 -25.14 -0.50 -26.75
N VAL A 509 -25.13 -1.49 -25.84
CA VAL A 509 -24.27 -2.68 -25.97
C VAL A 509 -24.67 -3.57 -27.15
N MET A 510 -25.97 -3.71 -27.44
CA MET A 510 -26.44 -4.45 -28.62
C MET A 510 -26.15 -3.70 -29.94
N ASP A 511 -26.10 -2.37 -29.93
CA ASP A 511 -25.77 -1.55 -31.09
C ASP A 511 -24.28 -1.66 -31.44
N GLU A 512 -23.38 -1.58 -30.45
CA GLU A 512 -21.93 -1.85 -30.64
C GLU A 512 -21.67 -3.28 -31.14
N VAL A 513 -22.48 -4.26 -30.70
CA VAL A 513 -22.45 -5.64 -31.21
C VAL A 513 -23.03 -5.76 -32.64
N ARG A 514 -23.97 -4.90 -33.04
CA ARG A 514 -24.48 -4.84 -34.42
C ARG A 514 -23.41 -4.30 -35.37
N GLU A 515 -22.72 -3.24 -34.96
CA GLU A 515 -21.61 -2.66 -35.74
C GLU A 515 -20.52 -3.72 -35.97
N ASP A 516 -20.03 -4.39 -34.92
CA ASP A 516 -19.03 -5.47 -35.05
C ASP A 516 -19.47 -6.61 -35.99
N ILE A 517 -20.76 -6.97 -35.97
CA ILE A 517 -21.31 -8.01 -36.85
C ILE A 517 -21.35 -7.61 -38.32
N THR A 518 -21.59 -6.32 -38.60
CA THR A 518 -21.55 -5.77 -39.97
C THR A 518 -20.13 -5.54 -40.47
N GLU A 519 -19.19 -5.22 -39.57
CA GLU A 519 -17.76 -5.02 -39.85
C GLU A 519 -16.97 -6.34 -39.81
N GLU A 520 -15.81 -6.35 -39.17
CA GLU A 520 -14.84 -7.44 -39.21
C GLU A 520 -15.19 -8.62 -38.28
N MET A 521 -16.10 -8.45 -37.31
CA MET A 521 -16.48 -9.41 -36.24
C MET A 521 -15.39 -9.68 -35.19
N ASP A 522 -14.66 -8.66 -34.73
CA ASP A 522 -13.55 -8.83 -33.79
C ASP A 522 -14.00 -8.98 -32.34
N LEU A 523 -15.06 -8.30 -31.91
CA LEU A 523 -15.67 -8.53 -30.59
C LEU A 523 -16.19 -9.96 -30.49
N ILE A 524 -16.88 -10.47 -31.51
CA ILE A 524 -17.48 -11.82 -31.45
C ILE A 524 -16.45 -12.94 -31.66
N LYS A 525 -15.33 -12.70 -32.36
CA LYS A 525 -14.21 -13.67 -32.45
C LYS A 525 -13.43 -13.81 -31.14
N ASN A 526 -13.26 -12.72 -30.38
CA ASN A 526 -12.51 -12.74 -29.12
C ASN A 526 -13.28 -13.53 -28.04
N ILE A 527 -12.57 -14.38 -27.30
CA ILE A 527 -13.16 -15.40 -26.42
C ILE A 527 -13.76 -14.78 -25.14
N ASP A 528 -13.16 -13.74 -24.58
CA ASP A 528 -13.66 -13.13 -23.34
C ASP A 528 -14.88 -12.23 -23.59
N THR A 529 -14.90 -11.51 -24.71
CA THR A 529 -16.02 -10.72 -25.24
C THR A 529 -17.19 -11.60 -25.71
N LEU A 530 -16.92 -12.68 -26.45
CA LEU A 530 -17.93 -13.68 -26.82
C LEU A 530 -18.63 -14.22 -25.55
N ARG A 531 -17.86 -14.58 -24.51
CA ARG A 531 -18.41 -15.04 -23.23
C ARG A 531 -19.25 -13.99 -22.52
N PHE A 532 -18.90 -12.71 -22.61
CA PHE A 532 -19.72 -11.61 -22.08
C PHE A 532 -21.10 -11.58 -22.77
N ILE A 533 -21.13 -11.59 -24.11
CA ILE A 533 -22.37 -11.60 -24.91
C ILE A 533 -23.18 -12.87 -24.64
N GLN A 534 -22.56 -14.05 -24.68
CA GLN A 534 -23.20 -15.33 -24.33
C GLN A 534 -23.82 -15.30 -22.92
N THR A 535 -23.18 -14.65 -21.95
CA THR A 535 -23.69 -14.60 -20.58
C THR A 535 -24.92 -13.69 -20.47
N LEU A 536 -25.01 -12.61 -21.25
CA LEU A 536 -26.21 -11.78 -21.36
C LEU A 536 -27.42 -12.56 -21.92
N VAL A 537 -27.20 -13.61 -22.71
CA VAL A 537 -28.27 -14.47 -23.27
C VAL A 537 -28.59 -15.66 -22.37
N LYS A 538 -27.56 -16.41 -21.95
CA LYS A 538 -27.72 -17.65 -21.20
C LYS A 538 -28.17 -17.40 -19.75
N LYS A 539 -27.69 -16.31 -19.13
CA LYS A 539 -27.96 -15.92 -17.72
C LYS A 539 -28.15 -14.39 -17.58
N PRO A 540 -29.21 -13.82 -18.16
CA PRO A 540 -29.49 -12.38 -18.19
C PRO A 540 -29.76 -11.76 -16.81
N GLY A 541 -30.32 -12.53 -15.86
CA GLY A 541 -30.81 -11.98 -14.59
C GLY A 541 -32.25 -11.47 -14.70
N PRO A 542 -32.90 -11.17 -13.55
CA PRO A 542 -34.36 -11.01 -13.46
C PRO A 542 -34.88 -9.72 -14.11
N VAL A 543 -34.02 -8.73 -14.34
CA VAL A 543 -34.38 -7.49 -15.05
C VAL A 543 -34.29 -7.71 -16.56
N LEU A 544 -33.12 -8.13 -17.07
CA LEU A 544 -32.91 -8.34 -18.50
C LEU A 544 -33.77 -9.45 -19.12
N GLU A 545 -34.09 -10.55 -18.41
CA GLU A 545 -34.95 -11.63 -18.97
C GLU A 545 -36.32 -11.09 -19.41
N ARG A 546 -36.84 -10.04 -18.75
CA ARG A 546 -38.09 -9.34 -19.14
C ARG A 546 -38.01 -8.69 -20.53
N ILE A 547 -36.81 -8.31 -20.94
CA ILE A 547 -36.50 -7.65 -22.22
C ILE A 547 -36.10 -8.69 -23.31
N LYS A 548 -36.18 -10.00 -23.00
CA LYS A 548 -35.85 -11.12 -23.90
C LYS A 548 -34.55 -10.90 -24.71
N PRO A 549 -33.35 -10.93 -24.09
CA PRO A 549 -32.11 -10.54 -24.77
C PRO A 549 -31.77 -11.37 -26.00
N TYR A 550 -32.21 -12.64 -26.04
CA TYR A 550 -32.12 -13.51 -27.22
C TYR A 550 -32.92 -12.97 -28.42
N ALA A 551 -34.11 -12.40 -28.19
CA ALA A 551 -35.00 -11.88 -29.24
C ALA A 551 -34.50 -10.55 -29.82
N ILE A 552 -33.76 -9.75 -29.04
CA ILE A 552 -33.09 -8.53 -29.52
C ILE A 552 -31.79 -8.87 -30.28
N LEU A 553 -31.02 -9.84 -29.77
CA LEU A 553 -29.74 -10.22 -30.37
C LEU A 553 -29.92 -11.07 -31.64
N TRP A 554 -30.98 -11.87 -31.76
CA TRP A 554 -31.20 -12.74 -32.91
C TRP A 554 -31.32 -11.97 -34.25
N PRO A 555 -32.15 -10.91 -34.39
CA PRO A 555 -32.20 -10.09 -35.61
C PRO A 555 -30.85 -9.46 -35.99
N ILE A 556 -29.99 -9.19 -35.01
CA ILE A 556 -28.64 -8.65 -35.22
C ILE A 556 -27.70 -9.75 -35.73
N VAL A 557 -27.72 -10.91 -35.08
CA VAL A 557 -26.90 -12.09 -35.40
C VAL A 557 -27.29 -12.74 -36.74
N LYS A 558 -28.57 -12.73 -37.12
CA LYS A 558 -29.06 -13.49 -38.29
C LYS A 558 -28.48 -13.01 -39.63
N VAL A 559 -28.12 -11.73 -39.73
CA VAL A 559 -27.48 -11.12 -40.92
C VAL A 559 -26.15 -11.81 -41.29
N SER A 560 -25.36 -12.22 -40.30
CA SER A 560 -24.03 -12.83 -40.49
C SER A 560 -23.98 -14.33 -40.12
N VAL A 561 -25.13 -15.02 -40.07
CA VAL A 561 -25.21 -16.45 -39.65
C VAL A 561 -24.20 -17.35 -40.36
N HIS A 562 -23.95 -17.17 -41.67
CA HIS A 562 -22.95 -17.97 -42.38
C HIS A 562 -21.51 -17.74 -41.88
N ARG A 563 -21.13 -16.50 -41.54
CA ARG A 563 -19.82 -16.18 -40.91
C ARG A 563 -19.72 -16.78 -39.51
N ILE A 564 -20.81 -16.74 -38.75
CA ILE A 564 -20.90 -17.22 -37.36
C ILE A 564 -20.86 -18.74 -37.28
N LEU A 565 -21.50 -19.45 -38.23
CA LEU A 565 -21.51 -20.91 -38.31
C LEU A 565 -20.13 -21.52 -38.61
N GLU A 566 -19.25 -20.78 -39.27
CA GLU A 566 -17.89 -21.24 -39.65
C GLU A 566 -16.81 -21.03 -38.56
N GLY A 567 -17.19 -20.74 -37.32
CA GLY A 567 -16.23 -20.53 -36.23
C GLY A 567 -16.79 -20.78 -34.82
N LYS A 568 -15.98 -20.46 -33.81
CA LYS A 568 -16.34 -20.64 -32.37
C LYS A 568 -17.56 -19.84 -31.94
N CYS A 569 -17.94 -18.85 -32.74
CA CYS A 569 -19.12 -18.00 -32.58
C CYS A 569 -20.44 -18.79 -32.63
N VAL A 570 -20.46 -20.02 -33.18
CA VAL A 570 -21.63 -20.94 -33.16
C VAL A 570 -22.26 -21.07 -31.76
N PHE A 571 -21.47 -21.05 -30.69
CA PHE A 571 -22.04 -21.21 -29.34
C PHE A 571 -22.99 -20.07 -28.95
N LEU A 572 -22.91 -18.89 -29.59
CA LEU A 572 -23.90 -17.82 -29.41
C LEU A 572 -25.25 -18.17 -30.05
N LEU A 573 -25.25 -18.84 -31.20
CA LEU A 573 -26.47 -19.36 -31.85
C LEU A 573 -27.13 -20.44 -30.98
N VAL A 574 -26.31 -21.30 -30.36
CA VAL A 574 -26.76 -22.30 -29.37
C VAL A 574 -27.41 -21.61 -28.16
N ASP A 575 -26.75 -20.61 -27.56
CA ASP A 575 -27.30 -19.90 -26.40
C ASP A 575 -28.61 -19.14 -26.72
N ILE A 576 -28.72 -18.55 -27.91
CA ILE A 576 -29.96 -17.90 -28.39
C ILE A 576 -31.09 -18.93 -28.52
N LEU A 577 -30.85 -20.07 -29.16
CA LEU A 577 -31.87 -21.09 -29.36
C LEU A 577 -32.27 -21.76 -28.03
N GLU A 578 -31.32 -22.08 -27.15
CA GLU A 578 -31.60 -22.56 -25.79
C GLU A 578 -32.47 -21.56 -25.01
N ALA A 579 -32.18 -20.26 -25.09
CA ALA A 579 -32.93 -19.23 -24.37
C ALA A 579 -34.34 -19.01 -24.95
N ALA A 580 -34.51 -19.12 -26.27
CA ALA A 580 -35.83 -19.06 -26.93
C ALA A 580 -36.69 -20.29 -26.57
N ILE A 581 -36.14 -21.50 -26.63
CA ILE A 581 -36.81 -22.74 -26.22
C ILE A 581 -37.20 -22.68 -24.73
N ARG A 582 -36.29 -22.25 -23.85
CA ARG A 582 -36.53 -22.07 -22.40
C ARG A 582 -37.73 -21.15 -22.12
N ASN A 583 -37.90 -20.09 -22.93
CA ASN A 583 -38.96 -19.11 -22.78
C ASN A 583 -40.20 -19.39 -23.67
N LYS A 584 -40.22 -20.50 -24.42
CA LYS A 584 -41.28 -20.90 -25.37
C LYS A 584 -41.58 -19.81 -26.42
N ASP A 585 -40.53 -19.21 -26.97
CA ASP A 585 -40.64 -18.12 -27.94
C ASP A 585 -40.77 -18.65 -29.38
N GLU A 586 -41.97 -19.06 -29.76
CA GLU A 586 -42.24 -19.72 -31.04
C GLU A 586 -41.89 -18.85 -32.27
N GLU A 587 -42.02 -17.53 -32.18
CA GLU A 587 -41.65 -16.59 -33.25
C GLU A 587 -40.14 -16.64 -33.53
N VAL A 588 -39.31 -16.49 -32.48
CA VAL A 588 -37.86 -16.56 -32.61
C VAL A 588 -37.43 -17.97 -33.04
N ILE A 589 -38.05 -19.04 -32.51
CA ILE A 589 -37.74 -20.42 -32.90
C ILE A 589 -38.06 -20.66 -34.39
N ALA A 590 -39.18 -20.14 -34.91
CA ALA A 590 -39.56 -20.30 -36.31
C ALA A 590 -38.62 -19.55 -37.27
N ASP A 591 -38.33 -18.28 -37.01
CA ASP A 591 -37.38 -17.47 -37.80
C ASP A 591 -35.95 -18.03 -37.74
N PHE A 592 -35.56 -18.62 -36.59
CA PHE A 592 -34.30 -19.35 -36.44
C PHE A 592 -34.28 -20.66 -37.26
N LYS A 593 -35.29 -21.54 -37.14
CA LYS A 593 -35.35 -22.79 -37.91
C LYS A 593 -35.49 -22.54 -39.42
N GLY A 594 -36.10 -21.43 -39.84
CA GLY A 594 -36.13 -20.97 -41.23
C GLY A 594 -34.78 -20.45 -41.75
N THR A 595 -34.04 -19.69 -40.93
CA THR A 595 -32.73 -19.12 -41.32
C THR A 595 -31.61 -20.17 -41.30
N VAL A 596 -31.53 -20.99 -40.24
CA VAL A 596 -30.45 -21.96 -40.00
C VAL A 596 -30.79 -23.30 -40.65
N THR A 597 -30.88 -23.31 -41.98
CA THR A 597 -31.23 -24.50 -42.76
C THR A 597 -30.20 -25.62 -42.65
N PRO A 598 -30.59 -26.91 -42.80
CA PRO A 598 -29.66 -28.04 -42.83
C PRO A 598 -28.53 -27.88 -43.87
N ALA A 599 -28.85 -27.30 -45.03
CA ALA A 599 -27.87 -27.00 -46.08
C ALA A 599 -26.87 -25.89 -45.72
N ALA A 600 -27.17 -25.02 -44.76
CA ALA A 600 -26.20 -24.09 -44.18
C ALA A 600 -25.27 -24.81 -43.18
N LEU A 601 -25.83 -25.65 -42.32
CA LEU A 601 -25.08 -26.45 -41.33
C LEU A 601 -24.10 -27.42 -42.00
N GLU A 602 -24.52 -28.13 -43.05
CA GLU A 602 -23.62 -29.00 -43.83
C GLU A 602 -22.45 -28.25 -44.47
N ARG A 603 -22.69 -27.06 -45.03
CA ARG A 603 -21.64 -26.23 -45.64
C ARG A 603 -20.63 -25.77 -44.60
N ALA A 604 -21.10 -25.30 -43.44
CA ALA A 604 -20.25 -24.92 -42.32
C ALA A 604 -19.43 -26.10 -41.78
N GLY A 605 -20.04 -27.27 -41.59
CA GLY A 605 -19.36 -28.49 -41.18
C GLY A 605 -18.26 -28.92 -42.17
N LYS A 606 -18.57 -28.95 -43.47
CA LYS A 606 -17.60 -29.23 -44.54
C LYS A 606 -16.45 -28.21 -44.55
N SER A 607 -16.73 -26.92 -44.28
CA SER A 607 -15.69 -25.91 -44.13
C SER A 607 -14.82 -26.09 -42.88
N LEU A 608 -15.41 -26.40 -41.73
CA LEU A 608 -14.68 -26.60 -40.46
C LEU A 608 -13.77 -27.84 -40.52
N ILE A 609 -14.25 -28.93 -41.12
CA ILE A 609 -13.44 -30.14 -41.38
C ILE A 609 -12.26 -29.80 -42.30
N LYS A 610 -12.47 -29.03 -43.37
CA LYS A 610 -11.40 -28.58 -44.28
C LYS A 610 -10.38 -27.65 -43.60
N LYS A 611 -10.77 -26.91 -42.57
CA LYS A 611 -9.89 -26.08 -41.72
C LYS A 611 -9.23 -26.86 -40.56
N ASN A 612 -9.58 -28.13 -40.37
CA ASN A 612 -9.20 -28.97 -39.21
C ASN A 612 -9.61 -28.36 -37.86
N GLU A 613 -10.80 -27.73 -37.80
CA GLU A 613 -11.34 -27.10 -36.58
C GLU A 613 -12.41 -27.95 -35.88
N LYS A 614 -12.57 -27.75 -34.57
CA LYS A 614 -13.52 -28.50 -33.73
C LYS A 614 -14.95 -28.00 -33.93
N HIS A 615 -15.83 -28.89 -34.36
CA HIS A 615 -17.23 -28.61 -34.73
C HIS A 615 -18.26 -28.80 -33.60
N ILE A 616 -17.82 -29.05 -32.35
CA ILE A 616 -18.67 -29.37 -31.18
C ILE A 616 -19.90 -28.45 -31.01
N GLY A 617 -19.76 -27.14 -31.26
CA GLY A 617 -20.89 -26.21 -31.19
C GLY A 617 -21.95 -26.43 -32.28
N LEU A 618 -21.51 -26.83 -33.48
CA LEU A 618 -22.38 -27.18 -34.60
C LEU A 618 -23.16 -28.47 -34.29
N ASP A 619 -22.51 -29.46 -33.67
CA ASP A 619 -23.14 -30.73 -33.27
C ASP A 619 -24.27 -30.50 -32.24
N ILE A 620 -24.01 -29.62 -31.26
CA ILE A 620 -25.01 -29.20 -30.26
C ILE A 620 -26.16 -28.45 -30.94
N LEU A 621 -25.87 -27.56 -31.89
CA LEU A 621 -26.89 -26.82 -32.63
C LEU A 621 -27.75 -27.76 -33.51
N ILE A 622 -27.13 -28.74 -34.16
CA ILE A 622 -27.82 -29.79 -34.94
C ILE A 622 -28.72 -30.65 -34.04
N LYS A 623 -28.34 -30.89 -32.78
CA LYS A 623 -29.17 -31.59 -31.80
C LYS A 623 -30.39 -30.74 -31.38
N LEU A 624 -30.16 -29.48 -30.99
CA LEU A 624 -31.22 -28.54 -30.57
C LEU A 624 -32.21 -28.17 -31.69
N LEU A 625 -31.85 -28.36 -32.96
CA LEU A 625 -32.76 -28.15 -34.10
C LEU A 625 -33.64 -29.36 -34.41
N LYS A 626 -33.25 -30.56 -33.96
CA LYS A 626 -34.01 -31.82 -34.04
C LYS A 626 -34.94 -32.03 -32.85
N GLU A 627 -34.66 -31.35 -31.75
CA GLU A 627 -35.55 -31.12 -30.60
C GLU A 627 -36.54 -29.96 -30.88
#